data_AF-A0A8E0MF41-F1
#
_entry.id   AF-A0A8E0MF41-F1
#
_cell.length_a   1.000
_cell.length_b   1.000
_cell.length_c   1.000
_cell.angle_alpha   90.00
_cell.angle_beta   90.00
_cell.angle_gamma   90.00
#
_symmetry.space_group_name_H-M   'P 1'
#
loop_
_entity.id
_entity.type
_entity.pdbx_description
1 polymer ?
#
loop_
_entity_poly.entity_id
_entity_poly.type
_entity_poly.pdbx_seq_one_letter_code
_entity_poly.pdbx_strand_id
1 'polypeptide(L)'
;MAIILTVQGKGSITDGDVFIFPTDEELTGDDINAFITANDDLAKNKYLPAKKMYLGKHQIIDDAKKDHGPDNRLVGNLAHYIVDTYNGFYIGIPPKITLDNTQDNTVLQEWNDTNSVQDKLSEISKQA
;
A
#
# COMPACT_ATOMS: atom_id res chain seq x y z
N MET A 1 -0.36 18.22 8.34
CA MET A 1 -1.28 17.11 8.00
C MET A 1 -2.70 17.59 8.22
N ALA A 2 -3.58 17.44 7.24
CA ALA A 2 -5.00 17.75 7.40
C ALA A 2 -5.73 16.49 7.90
N ILE A 3 -6.60 16.66 8.90
CA ILE A 3 -7.53 15.61 9.32
C ILE A 3 -8.66 15.58 8.30
N ILE A 4 -8.94 14.40 7.74
CA ILE A 4 -9.96 14.25 6.68
C ILE A 4 -11.24 13.64 7.21
N LEU A 5 -11.15 12.75 8.20
CA LEU A 5 -12.33 12.10 8.75
C LEU A 5 -12.18 11.84 10.26
N THR A 6 -13.25 12.06 11.00
CA THR A 6 -13.39 11.58 12.38
C THR A 6 -14.04 10.20 12.33
N VAL A 7 -13.43 9.23 13.01
CA VAL A 7 -13.96 7.86 13.14
C VAL A 7 -14.90 7.85 14.34
N GLN A 8 -15.89 6.94 14.38
CA GLN A 8 -16.76 6.84 15.56
C GLN A 8 -15.90 6.72 16.84
N GLY A 9 -16.07 7.67 17.76
CA GLY A 9 -15.19 7.83 18.92
C GLY A 9 -14.33 9.10 18.85
N LYS A 10 -13.18 9.09 19.52
CA LYS A 10 -12.23 10.23 19.57
C LYS A 10 -11.10 10.13 18.53
N GLY A 11 -11.13 9.09 17.71
CA GLY A 11 -10.15 8.80 16.67
C GLY A 11 -10.33 9.62 15.39
N SER A 12 -9.24 9.82 14.64
CA SER A 12 -9.25 10.52 13.35
C SER A 12 -8.35 9.84 12.32
N ILE A 13 -8.67 10.03 11.05
CA ILE A 13 -7.88 9.56 9.90
C ILE A 13 -7.42 10.76 9.08
N THR A 14 -6.13 10.78 8.75
CA THR A 14 -5.52 11.82 7.91
C THR A 14 -5.60 11.47 6.42
N ASP A 15 -5.24 12.42 5.56
CA ASP A 15 -5.16 12.23 4.10
C ASP A 15 -4.24 11.08 3.66
N GLY A 16 -3.23 10.76 4.48
CA GLY A 16 -2.30 9.66 4.23
C GLY A 16 -2.80 8.30 4.72
N ASP A 17 -4.11 8.14 4.95
CA ASP A 17 -4.72 6.94 5.54
C ASP A 17 -4.11 6.57 6.91
N VAL A 18 -3.56 7.55 7.64
CA VAL A 18 -2.97 7.35 8.97
C VAL A 18 -4.03 7.55 10.05
N PHE A 19 -4.17 6.55 10.92
CA PHE A 19 -5.07 6.53 12.06
C PHE A 19 -4.41 7.16 13.28
N ILE A 20 -5.07 8.15 13.88
CA ILE A 20 -4.55 8.93 15.00
C ILE A 20 -5.57 8.90 16.13
N PHE A 21 -5.10 8.64 17.35
CA PHE A 21 -5.89 8.69 18.57
C PHE A 21 -5.23 9.64 19.59
N PRO A 22 -6.00 10.45 20.34
CA PRO A 22 -5.47 11.36 21.36
C PRO A 22 -4.76 10.61 22.50
N THR A 23 -3.63 11.13 22.96
CA THR A 23 -2.77 10.47 23.97
C THR A 23 -3.28 10.61 25.40
N ASP A 24 -4.14 11.57 25.65
CA ASP A 24 -4.74 11.91 26.94
C ASP A 24 -6.03 11.13 27.24
N GLU A 25 -6.47 10.30 26.30
CA GLU A 25 -7.72 9.57 26.35
C GLU A 25 -7.50 8.05 26.40
N GLU A 26 -8.36 7.34 27.12
CA GLU A 26 -8.31 5.88 27.16
C GLU A 26 -8.86 5.30 25.85
N LEU A 27 -8.07 4.47 25.18
CA LEU A 27 -8.49 3.76 23.97
C LEU A 27 -9.41 2.60 24.36
N THR A 28 -10.68 2.70 23.99
CA THR A 28 -11.67 1.67 24.31
C THR A 28 -11.80 0.61 23.21
N GLY A 29 -12.45 -0.51 23.51
CA GLY A 29 -12.73 -1.54 22.49
C GLY A 29 -13.62 -1.04 21.35
N ASP A 30 -14.54 -0.12 21.63
CA ASP A 30 -15.42 0.47 20.61
C ASP A 30 -14.63 1.38 19.65
N ASP A 31 -13.66 2.15 20.16
CA ASP A 31 -12.77 2.97 19.33
C ASP A 31 -11.92 2.09 18.39
N ILE A 32 -11.40 0.97 18.89
CA ILE A 32 -10.64 0.00 18.08
C ILE A 32 -11.52 -0.60 16.98
N ASN A 33 -12.73 -1.03 17.33
CA ASN A 33 -13.67 -1.58 16.35
C ASN A 33 -14.03 -0.55 15.27
N ALA A 34 -14.16 0.71 15.65
CA ALA A 34 -14.43 1.79 14.71
C ALA A 34 -13.24 2.00 13.74
N PHE A 35 -12.00 1.94 14.23
CA PHE A 35 -10.81 1.98 13.37
C PHE A 35 -10.70 0.78 12.45
N ILE A 36 -10.96 -0.43 12.94
CA ILE A 36 -10.98 -1.65 12.10
C ILE A 36 -12.00 -1.50 10.98
N THR A 37 -13.21 -1.04 11.31
CA THR A 37 -14.28 -0.83 10.32
C THR A 37 -13.87 0.18 9.25
N ALA A 38 -13.29 1.31 9.67
CA ALA A 38 -12.82 2.33 8.74
C ALA A 38 -11.66 1.82 7.86
N ASN A 39 -10.74 1.02 8.40
CA ASN A 39 -9.68 0.37 7.64
C ASN A 39 -10.24 -0.64 6.63
N ASP A 40 -11.22 -1.44 7.01
CA ASP A 40 -11.87 -2.39 6.10
C ASP A 40 -12.53 -1.68 4.92
N ASP A 41 -13.17 -0.54 5.17
CA ASP A 41 -13.77 0.27 4.11
C ASP A 41 -12.70 0.90 3.20
N LEU A 42 -11.61 1.42 3.75
CA LEU A 42 -10.45 1.89 2.95
C LEU A 42 -9.87 0.75 2.09
N ALA A 43 -9.69 -0.43 2.67
CA ALA A 43 -9.17 -1.60 1.97
C ALA A 43 -10.08 -2.05 0.83
N LYS A 44 -11.40 -2.13 1.07
CA LYS A 44 -12.37 -2.55 0.05
C LYS A 44 -12.49 -1.54 -1.09
N ASN A 45 -12.47 -0.25 -0.78
CA ASN A 45 -12.79 0.80 -1.75
C ASN A 45 -11.56 1.36 -2.49
N LYS A 46 -10.37 1.31 -1.87
CA LYS A 46 -9.15 1.91 -2.43
C LYS A 46 -8.10 0.86 -2.77
N TYR A 47 -7.58 0.13 -1.78
CA TYR A 47 -6.41 -0.72 -1.97
C TYR A 47 -6.69 -2.00 -2.75
N LEU A 48 -7.79 -2.68 -2.46
CA LEU A 48 -8.13 -3.94 -3.13
C LEU A 48 -8.44 -3.73 -4.63
N PRO A 49 -9.21 -2.70 -5.05
CA PRO A 49 -9.39 -2.38 -6.46
C PRO A 49 -8.07 -2.04 -7.16
N ALA A 50 -7.21 -1.22 -6.55
CA ALA A 50 -5.91 -0.87 -7.12
C ALA A 50 -5.03 -2.11 -7.33
N LYS A 51 -4.95 -2.99 -6.32
CA LYS A 51 -4.24 -4.28 -6.41
C LYS A 51 -4.81 -5.17 -7.50
N LYS A 52 -6.13 -5.26 -7.62
CA LYS A 52 -6.79 -6.05 -8.67
C LYS A 52 -6.42 -5.54 -10.06
N MET A 53 -6.45 -4.22 -10.28
CA MET A 53 -6.01 -3.62 -11.54
C MET A 53 -4.55 -3.96 -11.85
N TYR A 54 -3.65 -3.81 -10.87
CA TYR A 54 -2.24 -4.18 -11.03
C TYR A 54 -2.07 -5.66 -11.43
N LEU A 55 -2.84 -6.57 -10.83
CA LEU A 55 -2.81 -8.01 -11.14
C LEU A 55 -3.53 -8.37 -12.45
N GLY A 56 -4.07 -7.41 -13.20
CA GLY A 56 -4.83 -7.67 -14.43
C GLY A 56 -6.22 -8.23 -14.19
N LYS A 57 -6.73 -8.17 -12.95
CA LYS A 57 -8.10 -8.57 -12.57
C LYS A 57 -9.05 -7.38 -12.70
N HIS A 58 -9.23 -6.90 -13.92
CA HIS A 58 -10.11 -5.77 -14.20
C HIS A 58 -11.58 -6.18 -14.12
N GLN A 59 -12.44 -5.21 -13.82
CA GLN A 59 -13.88 -5.41 -13.66
C GLN A 59 -14.53 -6.15 -14.85
N ILE A 60 -14.05 -5.92 -16.08
CA ILE A 60 -14.57 -6.57 -17.29
C ILE A 60 -14.54 -8.11 -17.20
N ILE A 61 -13.64 -8.70 -16.41
CA ILE A 61 -13.56 -10.15 -16.19
C ILE A 61 -14.72 -10.66 -15.34
N ASP A 62 -15.20 -9.85 -14.40
CA ASP A 62 -16.24 -10.22 -13.44
C ASP A 62 -17.64 -9.76 -13.87
N ASP A 63 -17.75 -8.95 -14.94
CA ASP A 63 -19.03 -8.47 -15.46
C ASP A 63 -19.95 -9.62 -15.89
N ALA A 64 -21.27 -9.39 -15.85
CA ALA A 64 -22.25 -10.37 -16.28
C ALA A 64 -21.99 -10.82 -17.72
N LYS A 65 -22.19 -12.11 -17.99
CA LYS A 65 -22.01 -12.64 -19.35
C LYS A 65 -22.97 -11.97 -20.31
N LYS A 66 -22.49 -11.74 -21.53
CA LYS A 66 -23.33 -11.23 -22.60
C LYS A 66 -24.43 -12.25 -22.92
N ASP A 67 -25.65 -11.76 -23.08
CA ASP A 67 -26.82 -12.61 -23.37
C ASP A 67 -26.72 -13.26 -24.76
N HIS A 68 -26.15 -12.52 -25.74
CA HIS A 68 -26.04 -12.98 -27.13
C HIS A 68 -24.69 -12.65 -27.77
N GLY A 69 -24.16 -13.58 -28.56
CA GLY A 69 -22.91 -13.46 -29.32
C GLY A 69 -21.64 -13.78 -28.51
N PRO A 70 -20.45 -13.64 -29.11
CA PRO A 70 -19.18 -13.91 -28.42
C PRO A 70 -18.90 -12.87 -27.32
N ASP A 71 -18.39 -13.34 -26.17
CA ASP A 71 -18.04 -12.55 -24.98
C ASP A 71 -16.52 -12.56 -24.74
N ASN A 72 -15.77 -11.99 -25.69
CA ASN A 72 -14.32 -11.87 -25.59
C ASN A 72 -13.96 -10.68 -24.71
N ARG A 73 -13.23 -10.94 -23.62
CA ARG A 73 -12.81 -9.93 -22.64
C ARG A 73 -11.31 -9.74 -22.72
N LEU A 74 -10.87 -8.67 -23.38
CA LEU A 74 -9.46 -8.33 -23.49
C LEU A 74 -9.06 -7.42 -22.34
N VAL A 75 -7.95 -7.76 -21.69
CA VAL A 75 -7.36 -6.95 -20.63
C VAL A 75 -6.01 -6.41 -21.09
N GLY A 76 -5.95 -5.09 -21.30
CA GLY A 76 -4.68 -4.36 -21.41
C GLY A 76 -4.25 -3.90 -20.02
N ASN A 77 -3.34 -4.62 -19.38
CA ASN A 77 -2.90 -4.33 -18.00
C ASN A 77 -1.91 -3.14 -17.95
N LEU A 78 -2.42 -1.95 -18.24
CA LEU A 78 -1.65 -0.70 -18.17
C LEU A 78 -1.25 -0.33 -16.74
N ALA A 79 -2.06 -0.71 -15.75
CA ALA A 79 -1.78 -0.45 -14.34
C ALA A 79 -0.45 -1.10 -13.91
N HIS A 80 -0.24 -2.37 -14.28
CA HIS A 80 1.03 -3.05 -14.04
C HIS A 80 2.21 -2.34 -14.70
N TYR A 81 2.08 -2.00 -15.98
CA TYR A 81 3.13 -1.34 -16.73
C TYR A 81 3.53 0.01 -16.12
N ILE A 82 2.54 0.84 -15.77
CA ILE A 82 2.75 2.15 -15.17
C ILE A 82 3.46 2.01 -13.83
N VAL A 83 2.93 1.17 -12.92
CA VAL A 83 3.49 1.00 -11.58
C VAL A 83 4.93 0.49 -11.64
N ASP A 84 5.22 -0.53 -12.45
CA ASP A 84 6.57 -1.07 -12.57
C ASP A 84 7.55 -0.04 -13.19
N THR A 85 7.09 0.76 -14.15
CA THR A 85 7.91 1.81 -14.76
C THR A 85 8.27 2.90 -13.76
N TYR A 86 7.30 3.39 -12.99
CA TYR A 86 7.57 4.41 -11.95
C TYR A 86 8.37 3.85 -10.78
N ASN A 87 8.11 2.61 -10.37
CA ASN A 87 8.91 1.95 -9.33
C ASN A 87 10.36 1.79 -9.77
N GLY A 88 10.59 1.36 -11.02
CA GLY A 88 11.92 1.27 -11.60
C GLY A 88 12.63 2.63 -11.71
N PHE A 89 11.89 3.71 -12.00
CA PHE A 89 12.47 5.06 -11.98
C PHE A 89 12.82 5.53 -10.56
N TYR A 90 11.97 5.24 -9.58
CA TYR A 90 12.12 5.71 -8.21
C TYR A 90 13.21 4.95 -7.44
N ILE A 91 13.20 3.61 -7.49
CA ILE A 91 14.08 2.73 -6.71
C ILE A 91 14.77 1.65 -7.56
N GLY A 92 14.83 1.83 -8.88
CA GLY A 92 15.63 0.93 -9.73
C GLY A 92 17.13 1.05 -9.50
N ILE A 93 17.60 2.17 -8.94
CA ILE A 93 18.94 2.30 -8.37
C ILE A 93 18.79 2.27 -6.84
N PRO A 94 19.37 1.27 -6.15
CA PRO A 94 19.19 1.13 -4.72
C PRO A 94 19.81 2.33 -3.98
N PRO A 95 19.14 2.84 -2.93
CA PRO A 95 19.69 3.91 -2.12
C PRO A 95 20.92 3.43 -1.35
N LYS A 96 21.92 4.29 -1.25
CA LYS A 96 23.12 4.01 -0.46
C LYS A 96 22.86 4.31 1.01
N ILE A 97 22.78 3.26 1.83
CA ILE A 97 22.64 3.36 3.29
C ILE A 97 23.99 3.04 3.91
N THR A 98 24.68 4.04 4.45
CA THR A 98 26.04 3.87 5.00
C THR A 98 26.23 4.69 6.27
N LEU A 99 27.18 4.24 7.10
CA LEU A 99 27.67 4.95 8.28
C LEU A 99 29.12 5.41 8.03
N ASP A 100 29.51 6.51 8.69
CA ASP A 100 30.87 7.06 8.58
C ASP A 100 31.92 6.16 9.25
N ASN A 101 31.55 5.47 10.35
CA ASN A 101 32.41 4.51 11.02
C ASN A 101 32.47 3.20 10.23
N THR A 102 33.67 2.82 9.79
CA THR A 102 33.89 1.62 8.97
C THR A 102 33.43 0.33 9.64
N GLN A 103 33.67 0.16 10.94
CA GLN A 103 33.33 -1.07 11.67
C GLN A 103 31.81 -1.21 11.79
N ASP A 104 31.12 -0.14 12.19
CA ASP A 104 29.66 -0.13 12.30
C ASP A 104 29.00 -0.26 10.92
N ASN A 105 29.60 0.35 9.89
CA ASN A 105 29.12 0.23 8.52
C ASN A 105 29.20 -1.21 8.01
N THR A 106 30.24 -1.96 8.34
CA THR A 106 30.33 -3.39 7.98
C THR A 106 29.17 -4.18 8.57
N VAL A 107 28.89 -4.00 9.87
CA VAL A 107 27.76 -4.66 10.54
C VAL A 107 26.42 -4.27 9.92
N LEU A 108 26.26 -2.98 9.57
CA LEU A 108 25.06 -2.51 8.89
C LEU A 108 24.89 -3.12 7.49
N GLN A 109 25.96 -3.22 6.69
CA GLN A 109 25.88 -3.84 5.37
C GLN A 109 25.51 -5.33 5.48
N GLU A 110 26.12 -6.07 6.41
CA GLU A 110 25.77 -7.47 6.66
C GLU A 110 24.30 -7.64 7.03
N TRP A 111 23.78 -6.75 7.87
CA TRP A 111 22.36 -6.77 8.23
C TRP A 111 21.46 -6.44 7.04
N ASN A 112 21.81 -5.44 6.24
CA ASN A 112 21.05 -5.05 5.05
C ASN A 112 20.95 -6.19 4.03
N ASP A 113 22.07 -6.87 3.78
CA ASP A 113 22.16 -7.99 2.85
C ASP A 113 21.38 -9.20 3.36
N THR A 114 21.55 -9.53 4.65
CA THR A 114 20.84 -10.63 5.30
C THR A 114 19.31 -10.44 5.27
N ASN A 115 18.85 -9.19 5.38
CA ASN A 115 17.43 -8.87 5.37
C ASN A 115 16.90 -8.48 3.98
N SER A 116 17.72 -8.49 2.94
CA SER A 116 17.33 -8.06 1.58
C SER A 116 16.61 -6.70 1.61
N VAL A 117 17.15 -5.74 2.35
CA VAL A 117 16.49 -4.45 2.61
C VAL A 117 16.16 -3.71 1.32
N GLN A 118 17.04 -3.78 0.32
CA GLN A 118 16.82 -3.15 -0.98
C GLN A 118 15.58 -3.71 -1.70
N ASP A 119 15.42 -5.03 -1.72
CA ASP A 119 14.25 -5.68 -2.32
C ASP A 119 12.97 -5.32 -1.58
N LYS A 120 13.02 -5.33 -0.24
CA LYS A 120 11.88 -4.93 0.60
C LYS A 120 11.46 -3.49 0.32
N LEU A 121 12.41 -2.57 0.17
CA LEU A 121 12.10 -1.18 -0.16
C LEU A 121 11.42 -1.07 -1.54
N SER A 122 11.89 -1.83 -2.54
CA SER A 122 11.29 -1.87 -3.87
C SER A 122 9.86 -2.42 -3.89
N GLU A 123 9.60 -3.45 -3.08
CA GLU A 123 8.24 -4.01 -2.95
C GLU A 123 7.32 -3.09 -2.14
N ILE A 124 7.83 -2.36 -1.16
CA ILE A 124 7.05 -1.38 -0.39
C ILE A 124 6.69 -0.18 -1.27
N SER A 125 7.63 0.37 -2.04
CA SER A 125 7.35 1.52 -2.91
C SER A 125 6.34 1.20 -4.02
N LYS A 126 6.24 -0.06 -4.41
CA LYS A 126 5.22 -0.56 -5.34
C LYS A 126 3.82 -0.65 -4.73
N GLN A 127 3.75 -0.85 -3.41
CA GLN A 127 2.50 -1.00 -2.66
C GLN A 127 1.99 0.31 -2.05
N ALA A 128 2.87 1.31 -1.92
CA ALA A 128 2.56 2.65 -1.45
C ALA A 128 1.74 3.45 -2.47
#